data_AF-G3KGV8-F1
#
_entry.id   AF-G3KGV8-F1
#
_cell.length_a   1.000
_cell.length_b   1.000
_cell.length_c   1.000
_cell.angle_alpha   90.00
_cell.angle_beta   90.00
_cell.angle_gamma   90.00
#
_symmetry.space_group_name_H-M   'P 1'
#
loop_
_entity.id
_entity.type
_entity.pdbx_description
1 polymer ?
#
loop_
_entity_poly.entity_id
_entity_poly.type
_entity_poly.pdbx_seq_one_letter_code
_entity_poly.pdbx_strand_id
1 'polypeptide(L)'
;MIGGTSLLVGFIQENRAQVVLNEIQVGYATLILRGAIHFVQHLGCTPSVQINAYNNADPGLLTLGLNMFRCPDGVPSTTFGQTEDFIMNSKRTISAYPLDVNEASRTKCGLPI
;
A
#
# COMPACT_ATOMS: atom_id res chain seq x y z
N MET A 1 7.16 4.12 14.97
CA MET A 1 7.66 3.05 15.85
C MET A 1 6.83 1.80 15.62
N ILE A 2 7.44 0.63 15.77
CA ILE A 2 6.75 -0.66 15.64
C ILE A 2 6.90 -1.49 16.91
N GLY A 3 5.86 -2.25 17.27
CA GLY A 3 5.93 -3.39 18.17
C GLY A 3 5.65 -4.68 17.41
N GLY A 4 6.44 -5.73 17.61
CA GLY A 4 6.28 -7.03 16.94
C GLY A 4 7.37 -7.36 15.91
N THR A 5 7.00 -7.95 14.77
CA THR A 5 7.90 -8.36 13.68
C THR A 5 8.29 -7.21 12.73
N SER A 6 9.23 -7.50 11.82
CA SER A 6 9.76 -6.57 10.82
C SER A 6 8.71 -6.14 9.77
N LEU A 7 8.77 -4.87 9.36
CA LEU A 7 7.96 -4.29 8.29
C LEU A 7 8.85 -3.84 7.14
N LEU A 8 8.46 -4.17 5.91
CA LEU A 8 8.98 -3.50 4.72
C LEU A 8 8.17 -2.23 4.49
N VAL A 9 8.80 -1.07 4.67
CA VAL A 9 8.21 0.23 4.34
C VAL A 9 8.87 0.75 3.07
N GLY A 10 8.08 0.87 2.01
CA GLY A 10 8.53 1.41 0.74
C GLY A 10 7.86 2.73 0.41
N PHE A 11 8.57 3.63 -0.25
CA PHE A 11 7.97 4.82 -0.83
C PHE A 11 8.61 5.22 -2.15
N ILE A 12 7.78 5.85 -2.97
CA ILE A 12 8.09 6.34 -4.30
C ILE A 12 7.77 7.83 -4.27
N GLN A 13 8.76 8.65 -4.61
CA GLN A 13 8.55 10.09 -4.73
C GLN A 13 7.89 10.39 -6.09
N GLU A 14 8.08 11.61 -6.58
CA GLU A 14 7.54 12.08 -7.85
C GLU A 14 8.04 11.29 -9.08
N ASN A 15 7.48 11.62 -10.26
CA ASN A 15 7.63 10.83 -11.47
C ASN A 15 9.08 10.42 -11.78
N ARG A 16 9.29 9.11 -11.93
CA ARG A 16 10.59 8.46 -12.21
C ARG A 16 11.61 8.54 -11.06
N ALA A 17 11.20 8.91 -9.85
CA ALA A 17 12.03 8.77 -8.68
C ALA A 17 12.31 7.29 -8.36
N GLN A 18 13.43 7.06 -7.68
CA GLN A 18 13.77 5.73 -7.19
C GLN A 18 12.78 5.29 -6.10
N VAL A 19 12.54 3.99 -6.07
CA VAL A 19 11.80 3.36 -4.97
C VAL A 19 12.76 3.20 -3.80
N VAL A 20 12.42 3.79 -2.66
CA VAL A 20 13.15 3.58 -1.40
C VAL A 20 12.48 2.44 -0.65
N LEU A 21 13.28 1.47 -0.22
CA LEU A 21 12.83 0.32 0.57
C LEU A 21 13.57 0.30 1.89
N ASN A 22 12.83 0.34 3.00
CA ASN A 22 13.39 0.26 4.33
C ASN A 22 12.79 -0.94 5.06
N GLU A 23 13.65 -1.79 5.61
CA GLU A 23 13.23 -2.77 6.59
C GLU A 23 13.24 -2.11 7.98
N ILE A 24 12.07 -1.97 8.58
CA ILE A 24 11.89 -1.32 9.88
C ILE A 24 11.69 -2.42 10.93
N GLN A 25 12.46 -2.34 12.01
CA GLN A 25 12.37 -3.23 13.17
C GLN A 25 11.91 -2.46 14.42
N VAL A 26 11.69 -3.17 15.53
CA VAL A 26 11.34 -2.55 16.82
C VAL A 26 12.40 -1.50 17.20
N GLY A 27 11.93 -0.31 17.59
CA GLY A 27 12.78 0.84 17.90
C GLY A 27 13.17 1.71 16.70
N TYR A 28 12.87 1.29 15.47
CA TYR A 28 13.19 2.05 14.27
C TYR A 28 12.02 2.99 13.90
N ALA A 29 12.38 4.05 13.18
CA ALA A 29 11.43 4.96 12.56
C ALA A 29 11.89 5.29 11.14
N THR A 30 10.94 5.62 10.28
CA THR A 30 11.21 6.14 8.94
C THR A 30 10.34 7.36 8.70
N LEU A 31 10.80 8.23 7.80
CA LEU A 31 10.10 9.44 7.42
C LEU A 31 9.57 9.28 6.00
N ILE A 32 8.26 9.47 5.84
CA ILE A 32 7.61 9.49 4.54
C ILE A 32 7.20 10.94 4.27
N LEU A 33 7.68 11.51 3.17
CA LEU A 33 7.39 12.89 2.82
C LEU A 33 5.97 13.03 2.26
N ARG A 34 5.35 14.19 2.50
CA ARG A 34 4.04 14.52 1.92
C ARG A 34 4.12 14.43 0.40
N GLY A 35 3.13 13.78 -0.21
CA GLY A 35 3.04 13.61 -1.66
C GLY A 35 3.74 12.35 -2.19
N ALA A 36 4.54 11.66 -1.37
CA ALA A 36 5.08 10.35 -1.75
C ALA A 36 3.99 9.27 -1.71
N ILE A 37 4.01 8.37 -2.70
CA ILE A 37 3.24 7.13 -2.65
C ILE A 37 4.02 6.18 -1.75
N HIS A 38 3.37 5.59 -0.74
CA HIS A 38 4.03 4.64 0.14
C HIS A 38 3.21 3.36 0.31
N PHE A 39 3.89 2.30 0.71
CA PHE A 39 3.30 1.03 1.09
C PHE A 39 3.99 0.48 2.32
N VAL A 40 3.24 -0.30 3.08
CA VAL A 40 3.75 -1.04 4.24
C VAL A 40 3.37 -2.48 4.03
N GLN A 41 4.36 -3.36 4.10
CA GLN A 41 4.15 -4.79 4.06
C GLN A 41 4.69 -5.42 5.33
N HIS A 42 3.85 -6.20 5.98
CA HIS A 42 4.24 -7.01 7.12
C HIS A 42 4.95 -8.28 6.63
N LEU A 43 6.16 -8.54 7.14
CA LEU A 43 7.00 -9.66 6.69
C LEU A 43 6.86 -10.93 7.55
N GLY A 44 6.32 -10.78 8.77
CA GLY A 44 6.15 -11.83 9.76
C GLY A 44 4.73 -12.39 9.82
N CYS A 45 4.57 -13.48 10.57
CA CYS A 45 3.28 -14.14 10.80
C CYS A 45 2.68 -13.85 12.19
N THR A 46 3.37 -13.03 12.99
CA THR A 46 2.89 -12.59 14.30
C THR A 46 2.39 -11.16 14.19
N PRO A 47 1.26 -10.79 14.82
CA PRO A 47 0.73 -9.43 14.75
C PRO A 47 1.79 -8.36 15.08
N SER A 48 1.75 -7.26 14.32
CA SER A 48 2.60 -6.10 14.54
C SER A 48 1.76 -4.83 14.65
N VAL A 49 2.24 -3.85 15.41
CA VAL A 49 1.58 -2.56 15.60
C VAL A 49 2.51 -1.47 15.12
N GLN A 50 2.05 -0.67 14.17
CA GLN A 50 2.76 0.52 13.70
C GLN A 50 2.06 1.80 14.19
N ILE A 51 2.85 2.76 14.65
CA ILE A 51 2.38 4.11 14.99
C ILE A 51 2.85 5.08 13.91
N ASN A 52 1.88 5.79 13.32
CA ASN A 52 2.10 6.85 12.35
C ASN A 52 1.75 8.21 12.96
N ALA A 53 2.65 9.17 12.83
CA ALA A 53 2.45 10.54 13.27
C ALA A 53 2.46 11.47 12.05
N TYR A 54 1.50 12.38 11.99
CA TYR A 54 1.34 13.31 10.87
C TYR A 54 1.57 14.74 11.33
N ASN A 55 2.05 15.59 10.42
CA ASN A 55 2.28 17.02 10.69
C ASN A 55 1.01 17.89 10.52
N ASN A 56 -0.17 17.28 10.47
CA ASN A 56 -1.46 17.95 10.33
C ASN A 56 -2.52 17.22 11.17
N ALA A 57 -3.45 17.96 11.75
CA ALA A 57 -4.61 17.42 12.48
C ALA A 57 -5.60 16.69 11.55
N ASP A 58 -5.68 17.13 10.29
CA ASP A 58 -6.38 16.40 9.23
C ASP A 58 -5.38 16.04 8.13
N PRO A 59 -4.68 14.90 8.26
CA PRO A 59 -3.68 14.50 7.28
C PRO A 59 -4.28 14.02 5.96
N GLY A 60 -5.56 13.63 5.95
CA GLY A 60 -6.18 12.91 4.85
C GLY A 60 -5.52 11.54 4.56
N LEU A 61 -6.25 10.64 3.90
CA LEU A 61 -5.70 9.40 3.37
C LEU A 61 -6.23 9.18 1.95
N LEU A 62 -5.31 9.02 1.00
CA LEU A 62 -5.64 8.64 -0.37
C LEU A 62 -5.09 7.24 -0.65
N THR A 63 -5.97 6.25 -0.66
CA THR A 63 -5.62 4.91 -1.13
C THR A 63 -5.58 4.92 -2.65
N LEU A 64 -4.38 4.87 -3.23
CA LEU A 64 -4.17 5.03 -4.68
C LEU A 64 -4.93 3.96 -5.48
N GLY A 65 -4.83 2.69 -5.09
CA GLY A 65 -5.55 1.60 -5.74
C GLY A 65 -7.05 1.85 -5.80
N LEU A 66 -7.67 2.13 -4.65
CA LEU A 66 -9.12 2.39 -4.58
C LEU A 66 -9.55 3.62 -5.39
N ASN A 67 -8.82 4.73 -5.28
CA ASN A 67 -9.26 5.99 -5.88
C ASN A 67 -8.93 6.11 -7.37
N MET A 68 -7.84 5.50 -7.85
CA MET A 68 -7.51 5.48 -9.27
C MET A 68 -8.67 4.89 -10.10
N PHE A 69 -9.25 3.81 -9.61
CA PHE A 69 -10.37 3.13 -10.27
C PHE A 69 -11.75 3.76 -9.99
N ARG A 70 -11.84 4.88 -9.29
CA ARG A 70 -13.09 5.67 -9.17
C ARG A 70 -13.29 6.65 -10.32
N CYS A 71 -12.27 6.88 -11.14
CA CYS A 71 -12.40 7.67 -12.36
C CYS A 71 -13.31 6.96 -13.39
N PRO A 72 -13.91 7.70 -14.33
CA PRO A 72 -14.58 7.11 -15.49
C PRO A 72 -13.63 6.16 -16.22
N ASP A 73 -14.12 4.99 -16.64
CA ASP A 73 -13.31 3.84 -17.07
C ASP A 73 -12.32 4.16 -18.21
N GLY A 74 -12.69 5.09 -19.09
CA GLY A 74 -11.85 5.61 -20.17
C GLY A 74 -10.54 6.29 -19.70
N VAL A 75 -10.51 6.82 -18.48
CA VAL A 75 -9.34 7.52 -17.92
C VAL A 75 -8.22 6.54 -17.54
N PRO A 76 -8.43 5.56 -16.63
CA PRO A 76 -7.41 4.58 -16.31
C PRO A 76 -7.10 3.67 -17.52
N SER A 77 -8.07 3.37 -18.39
CA SER A 77 -7.81 2.57 -19.60
C SER A 77 -6.78 3.25 -20.51
N THR A 78 -6.95 4.55 -20.77
CA THR A 78 -6.00 5.35 -21.56
C THR A 78 -4.67 5.51 -20.84
N THR A 79 -4.69 5.75 -19.52
CA THR A 79 -3.48 5.97 -18.71
C THR A 79 -2.58 4.72 -18.68
N PHE A 80 -3.17 3.53 -18.55
CA PHE A 80 -2.43 2.26 -18.48
C PHE A 80 -2.26 1.57 -19.84
N GLY A 81 -2.85 2.10 -20.91
CA GLY A 81 -2.89 1.44 -22.22
C GLY A 81 -3.61 0.09 -22.18
N GLN A 82 -4.68 -0.01 -21.39
CA GLN A 82 -5.47 -1.24 -21.16
C GLN A 82 -6.89 -1.10 -21.70
N THR A 83 -7.61 -2.21 -21.83
CA THR A 83 -9.03 -2.21 -22.22
C THR A 83 -9.92 -1.81 -21.04
N GLU A 84 -11.11 -1.28 -21.31
CA GLU A 84 -12.10 -0.99 -20.27
C GLU A 84 -12.51 -2.27 -19.52
N ASP A 85 -12.59 -3.42 -20.20
CA ASP A 85 -12.83 -4.72 -19.57
C ASP A 85 -11.78 -5.06 -18.51
N PHE A 86 -10.50 -4.79 -18.80
CA PHE A 86 -9.42 -4.97 -17.83
C PHE A 86 -9.61 -4.04 -16.60
N ILE A 87 -9.97 -2.77 -16.83
CA ILE A 87 -10.25 -1.82 -15.75
C ILE A 87 -11.45 -2.30 -14.91
N MET A 88 -12.54 -2.71 -15.55
CA MET A 88 -13.74 -3.21 -14.87
C MET A 88 -13.45 -4.47 -14.05
N ASN A 89 -12.62 -5.38 -14.56
CA ASN A 89 -12.19 -6.55 -13.81
C ASN A 89 -11.33 -6.16 -12.60
N SER A 90 -10.40 -5.21 -12.78
CA SER A 90 -9.54 -4.69 -11.70
C SER A 90 -10.35 -4.03 -10.58
N LYS A 91 -11.41 -3.29 -10.93
CA LYS A 91 -12.37 -2.72 -9.96
C LYS A 91 -13.04 -3.76 -9.07
N ARG A 92 -13.27 -4.97 -9.59
CA ARG A 92 -13.93 -6.07 -8.87
C ARG A 92 -12.98 -6.85 -7.97
N THR A 93 -11.71 -6.93 -8.35
CA THR A 93 -10.70 -7.75 -7.66
C THR A 93 -9.86 -6.95 -6.67
N ILE A 94 -9.79 -5.63 -6.81
CA ILE A 94 -9.08 -4.80 -5.84
C ILE A 94 -9.77 -4.89 -4.48
N SER A 95 -8.96 -5.04 -3.43
CA SER A 95 -9.47 -5.07 -2.07
C SER A 95 -10.26 -3.81 -1.77
N ALA A 96 -11.43 -3.96 -1.14
CA ALA A 96 -12.21 -2.83 -0.64
C ALA A 96 -11.50 -2.09 0.52
N TYR A 97 -10.46 -2.70 1.10
CA TYR A 97 -9.76 -2.21 2.26
C TYR A 97 -8.33 -1.77 1.92
N PRO A 98 -7.79 -0.74 2.61
CA PRO A 98 -6.42 -0.27 2.42
C PRO A 98 -5.37 -1.26 2.95
N LEU A 99 -5.80 -2.29 3.69
CA LEU A 99 -4.98 -3.37 4.20
C LEU A 99 -5.57 -4.68 3.70
N ASP A 100 -4.74 -5.49 3.04
CA ASP A 100 -5.13 -6.82 2.62
C ASP A 100 -3.94 -7.78 2.71
N VAL A 101 -4.23 -9.06 2.75
CA VAL A 101 -3.24 -10.14 2.81
C VAL A 101 -3.36 -10.96 1.53
N ASN A 102 -2.30 -10.96 0.72
CA ASN A 102 -2.26 -11.77 -0.49
C ASN A 102 -2.17 -13.27 -0.16
N GLU A 103 -2.61 -14.11 -1.10
CA GLU A 103 -2.63 -15.57 -0.97
C GLU A 103 -1.26 -16.14 -0.57
N ALA A 104 -0.18 -15.68 -1.20
CA ALA A 104 1.18 -16.11 -0.87
C ALA A 104 1.54 -15.86 0.60
N SER A 105 1.13 -14.74 1.17
CA SER A 105 1.32 -14.41 2.59
C SER A 105 0.43 -15.25 3.50
N ARG A 106 -0.80 -15.56 3.06
CA ARG A 106 -1.72 -16.45 3.79
C ARG A 106 -1.13 -17.86 3.88
N THR A 107 -0.69 -18.43 2.76
CA THR A 107 -0.03 -19.74 2.72
C THR A 107 1.23 -19.77 3.57
N LYS A 108 2.10 -18.76 3.45
CA LYS A 108 3.33 -18.65 4.25
C LYS A 108 3.05 -18.70 5.76
N CYS A 109 1.95 -18.08 6.20
CA CYS A 109 1.59 -17.96 7.61
C CYS A 109 0.53 -18.97 8.08
N GLY A 110 0.14 -19.94 7.24
CA GLY A 110 -0.87 -20.94 7.57
C GLY A 110 -2.26 -20.35 7.83
N LEU A 111 -2.59 -19.20 7.22
CA LEU A 111 -3.89 -18.56 7.33
C LEU A 111 -4.89 -19.18 6.34
N PRO A 112 -6.20 -19.16 6.64
CA PRO A 112 -7.23 -19.65 5.71
C PRO A 112 -7.19 -18.87 4.40
N ILE A 113 -7.31 -19.58 3.29
CA ILE A 113 -7.36 -19.01 1.94
C ILE A 113 -8.75 -18.43 1.68
#